data_AF-X1FCL3-F1
#
_entry.id   AF-X1FCL3-F1
#
_cell.length_a   1.000
_cell.length_b   1.000
_cell.length_c   1.000
_cell.angle_alpha   90.00
_cell.angle_beta   90.00
_cell.angle_gamma   90.00
#
_symmetry.space_group_name_H-M   'P 1'
#
loop_
_entity.id
_entity.type
_entity.pdbx_description
1 polymer ?
#
loop_
_entity_poly.entity_id
_entity_poly.type
_entity_poly.pdbx_seq_one_letter_code
_entity_poly.pdbx_strand_id
1 'polypeptide(L)' 'ADNVDEALAQLEEKFGSQLRGNLEADGIHLAGKIQDHSLILLNGIALHNLKSTHLKEGDVLYMFPSVAGG' A
#
# COMPACT_ATOMS: atom_id res chain seq x y z
N ALA A 1 6.08 13.52 -1.12
CA ALA A 1 4.64 13.33 -0.97
C ALA A 1 4.28 13.85 0.41
N ASP A 2 3.38 14.82 0.47
CA ASP A 2 3.00 15.48 1.73
C ASP A 2 1.85 14.73 2.44
N ASN A 3 1.21 13.80 1.73
CA ASN A 3 0.11 12.97 2.22
C ASN A 3 0.21 11.52 1.75
N VAL A 4 -0.51 10.63 2.45
CA VAL A 4 -0.54 9.18 2.19
C VAL A 4 -1.03 8.88 0.77
N ASP A 5 -2.07 9.55 0.29
CA ASP A 5 -2.67 9.28 -1.02
C ASP A 5 -1.67 9.55 -2.17
N GLU A 6 -0.88 10.61 -2.05
CA GLU A 6 0.14 10.99 -3.02
C GLU A 6 1.34 10.03 -2.96
N ALA A 7 1.72 9.57 -1.77
CA ALA A 7 2.75 8.55 -1.60
C ALA A 7 2.33 7.22 -2.25
N LEU A 8 1.06 6.82 -2.05
CA LEU A 8 0.49 5.63 -2.68
C LEU A 8 0.37 5.77 -4.19
N ALA A 9 -0.02 6.95 -4.70
CA ALA A 9 -0.07 7.22 -6.13
C ALA A 9 1.32 7.10 -6.79
N GLN A 10 2.36 7.68 -6.17
CA GLN A 10 3.73 7.57 -6.68
C GLN A 10 4.28 6.14 -6.61
N LEU A 11 3.94 5.41 -5.55
CA LEU A 11 4.28 4.00 -5.44
C LEU A 11 3.59 3.18 -6.55
N GLU A 12 2.30 3.39 -6.77
CA GLU A 12 1.54 2.73 -7.83
C GLU A 12 2.12 3.05 -9.21
N GLU A 13 2.51 4.30 -9.46
CA GLU A 13 3.14 4.72 -10.71
C GLU A 13 4.52 4.08 -10.92
N LYS A 14 5.35 4.03 -9.89
CA LYS A 14 6.75 3.56 -9.99
C LYS A 14 6.89 2.05 -9.87
N PHE A 15 6.13 1.44 -8.98
CA PHE A 15 6.28 0.05 -8.57
C PHE A 15 5.01 -0.77 -8.80
N GLY A 16 3.87 -0.15 -9.14
CA GLY A 16 2.60 -0.86 -9.25
C GLY A 16 2.61 -1.99 -10.28
N SER A 17 3.21 -1.74 -11.44
CA SER A 17 3.37 -2.76 -12.48
C SER A 17 4.20 -3.96 -12.02
N GLN A 18 5.28 -3.70 -11.27
CA GLN A 18 6.17 -4.74 -10.77
C GLN A 18 5.57 -5.51 -9.59
N LEU A 19 4.88 -4.80 -8.69
CA LEU A 19 4.14 -5.40 -7.58
C LEU A 19 3.01 -6.27 -8.07
N ARG A 20 2.20 -5.80 -9.03
CA ARG A 20 1.16 -6.61 -9.68
C ARG A 20 1.76 -7.83 -10.37
N GLY A 21 2.82 -7.67 -11.16
CA GLY A 21 3.45 -8.80 -11.85
C GLY A 21 3.99 -9.87 -10.89
N ASN A 22 4.60 -9.46 -9.77
CA ASN A 22 5.07 -10.40 -8.75
C ASN A 22 3.89 -11.11 -8.05
N LEU A 23 2.82 -10.39 -7.73
CA LEU A 23 1.65 -10.95 -7.08
C LEU A 23 0.86 -11.87 -8.02
N GLU A 24 0.75 -11.53 -9.31
CA GLU A 24 0.17 -12.40 -10.33
C GLU A 24 0.99 -13.68 -10.54
N ALA A 25 2.32 -13.59 -10.46
CA ALA A 25 3.20 -14.77 -10.49
C ALA A 25 2.97 -15.71 -9.30
N ASP A 26 2.60 -15.16 -8.14
CA ASP A 26 2.18 -15.91 -6.95
C ASP A 26 0.68 -16.32 -6.98
N GLY A 27 -0.01 -16.09 -8.11
CA GLY A 27 -1.42 -16.47 -8.30
C GLY A 27 -2.44 -15.49 -7.71
N ILE A 28 -1.98 -14.34 -7.21
CA ILE A 28 -2.81 -13.29 -6.61
C ILE A 28 -3.15 -12.26 -7.71
N HIS A 29 -4.36 -12.36 -8.28
CA HIS A 29 -4.86 -11.37 -9.22
C HIS A 29 -5.32 -10.10 -8.49
N LEU A 30 -4.54 -9.03 -8.63
CA LEU A 30 -4.89 -7.70 -8.17
C LEU A 30 -5.77 -6.97 -9.20
N ALA A 31 -7.09 -7.03 -9.04
CA ALA A 31 -8.01 -6.17 -9.78
C ALA A 31 -8.18 -4.83 -9.06
N GLY A 32 -7.61 -3.74 -9.60
CA GLY A 32 -7.72 -2.39 -9.02
C GLY A 32 -6.38 -1.83 -8.52
N LYS A 33 -6.42 -0.90 -7.55
CA LYS A 33 -5.22 -0.29 -6.98
C LYS A 33 -4.59 -1.23 -5.95
N ILE A 34 -3.28 -1.17 -5.73
CA ILE A 34 -2.59 -2.02 -4.75
C ILE A 34 -3.21 -1.88 -3.35
N GLN A 35 -3.61 -0.66 -3.00
CA GLN A 35 -4.26 -0.32 -1.73
C GLN A 35 -5.57 -1.11 -1.46
N ASP A 36 -6.27 -1.55 -2.51
CA ASP A 36 -7.56 -2.24 -2.35
C ASP A 36 -7.36 -3.69 -1.87
N HIS A 37 -6.16 -4.22 -2.04
CA HIS A 37 -5.79 -5.60 -1.71
C HIS A 37 -4.59 -5.67 -0.77
N SER A 38 -4.24 -4.56 -0.13
CA SER A 38 -3.10 -4.49 0.78
C SER A 38 -3.51 -3.86 2.11
N LEU A 39 -3.06 -4.45 3.22
CA LEU A 39 -3.10 -3.80 4.51
C LEU A 39 -1.98 -2.77 4.55
N ILE A 40 -2.35 -1.50 4.61
CA ILE A 40 -1.41 -0.38 4.68
C ILE A 40 -1.40 0.18 6.11
N LEU A 41 -0.22 0.25 6.72
CA LEU A 41 0.01 0.83 8.04
C LEU A 41 0.96 2.04 7.93
N LEU A 42 0.62 3.14 8.57
CA LEU A 42 1.51 4.28 8.78
C LEU A 42 2.02 4.24 10.22
N ASN A 43 3.33 4.10 10.43
CA ASN A 43 3.94 3.96 11.75
C ASN A 43 3.26 2.87 12.62
N GLY A 44 2.80 1.79 11.99
CA GLY A 44 2.09 0.68 12.65
C GLY A 44 0.59 0.91 12.88
N ILE A 45 0.02 2.04 12.47
CA ILE A 45 -1.41 2.33 12.59
C ILE A 45 -2.08 2.14 11.23
N ALA A 46 -3.16 1.36 11.18
CA ALA A 46 -3.91 1.16 9.93
C ALA A 46 -4.50 2.46 9.41
N LEU A 47 -4.43 2.70 8.10
CA LEU A 47 -4.85 3.97 7.48
C LEU A 47 -6.28 4.38 7.86
N HIS A 48 -7.21 3.43 7.95
CA HIS A 48 -8.61 3.69 8.32
C HIS A 48 -8.79 4.20 9.76
N ASN A 49 -7.80 4.00 10.63
CA ASN A 49 -7.78 4.48 12.01
C ASN A 49 -6.98 5.78 12.18
N LEU A 50 -6.36 6.30 11.11
CA LEU A 50 -5.61 7.54 11.19
C LEU A 50 -6.56 8.73 11.29
N LYS A 51 -6.27 9.60 12.27
CA LYS A 51 -6.94 10.91 12.41
C LYS A 51 -6.44 11.94 11.39
N SER A 52 -5.27 11.70 10.80
CA SER A 52 -4.66 12.55 9.79
C SER A 52 -3.80 11.71 8.86
N THR A 53 -3.90 11.98 7.56
CA THR A 53 -3.12 11.34 6.49
C THR A 53 -1.90 12.18 6.07
N HIS A 54 -1.56 13.22 6.86
CA HIS A 54 -0.40 14.06 6.60
C HIS A 54 0.87 13.30 6.96
N LEU A 55 1.78 13.16 6.00
CA LEU A 55 3.06 12.49 6.22
C LEU A 55 4.07 13.50 6.76
N LYS A 56 4.98 13.01 7.61
CA LYS A 56 6.15 13.75 8.08
C LYS A 56 7.41 13.00 7.70
N GLU A 57 8.51 13.75 7.61
CA GLU A 57 9.82 13.16 7.37
C GLU A 57 10.17 12.19 8.51
N GLY A 58 10.51 10.95 8.14
CA GLY A 58 10.75 9.83 9.07
C GLY A 58 9.57 8.89 9.28
N ASP A 59 8.38 9.20 8.74
CA ASP A 59 7.25 8.28 8.78
C ASP A 59 7.51 7.06 7.90
N VAL A 60 7.14 5.87 8.42
CA VAL A 60 7.31 4.60 7.72
C VAL A 60 5.95 4.04 7.33
N LEU A 61 5.80 3.77 6.03
CA LEU A 61 4.66 3.09 5.45
C LEU A 61 4.97 1.60 5.30
N TYR A 62 4.20 0.76 5.98
CA TYR A 62 4.22 -0.69 5.80
C TYR A 62 3.06 -1.11 4.93
N MET A 63 3.33 -1.97 3.95
CA MET A 63 2.30 -2.58 3.13
C MET A 63 2.44 -4.08 3.19
N PHE A 64 1.34 -4.74 3.49
CA PHE A 64 1.24 -6.18 3.51
C PHE A 64 0.21 -6.60 2.47
N PRO A 65 0.51 -7.57 1.60
CA PRO A 65 -0.52 -8.15 0.76
C PRO A 65 -1.62 -8.72 1.65
N SER A 66 -2.87 -8.64 1.18
CA SER A 66 -3.98 -9.33 1.84
C SER A 66 -3.75 -10.82 1.72
N VAL A 67 -3.08 -11.40 2.71
CA VAL A 67 -2.96 -12.84 2.84
C VAL A 67 -4.36 -13.39 3.08
N ALA A 68 -4.90 -14.12 2.10
CA ALA A 68 -5.86 -15.16 2.41
C ALA A 68 -5.08 -16.15 3.28
N GLY A 69 -5.23 -16.03 4.60
CA GLY A 69 -4.41 -16.75 5.56
C GLY A 69 -4.52 -18.27 5.42
N GLY A 70 -3.40 -18.96 5.65
CA GLY A 70 -3.31 -20.42 5.79
C GLY A 70 -2.30 -21.06 4.87
#